data_AF-A0A9W4NST8-F1
#
_entry.id   AF-A0A9W4NST8-F1
#
_cell.length_a   1.000
_cell.length_b   1.000
_cell.length_c   1.000
_cell.angle_alpha   90.00
_cell.angle_beta   90.00
_cell.angle_gamma   90.00
#
_symmetry.space_group_name_H-M   'P 1'
#
loop_
_entity.id
_entity.type
_entity.pdbx_description
1 polymer ?
#
loop_
_entity_poly.entity_id
_entity_poly.type
_entity_poly.pdbx_seq_one_letter_code
_entity_poly.pdbx_strand_id
1 'polypeptide(L)'
;MLHNILGLFALIGGANADLQPFYQSAGYDMSQYGAWPLQSYLSSRASGPILNYWNRSEACEKESYTLIAPRGDSVRHTGPMILDQNGNLVWFKEYPTTYNLNIQSFRGENYLTFWAGNDGMGGHGDGILYMLNSRYEEVYKIRGVNGLPADMHELQITRDDTALLVWYDKQPADLRVVGGSENGWIYDGGFQEVDIETNELLFQWRASDHFKLTDGYRGPDERGDSEDVPWDFFHINSVDKDSRGNYLVSSRYMSCLAYVDGKTGDVIWRLGGKGNSFQDLSDGSATNMKWQHHARFHDASEAPLGSEPASHRAITLFDNSSRGKGATERTSRGLLLNINEQDMTVQVRHEYWNPIPISSQSQGSLQVLDNGNILIGYGYNAAWTEFSANGDVLCEAHFGPAGGFGTGNIISYRTFKHRWTGRPTSSPDVAFAETHVAVSWNGATEVAKWALEGIGHAANWTDSADSDLDGFAVVSAVPKSGFETNIPVPDQMPYRRLRVVALDQDGAILGQTTPVNWTPDKFRNEVLVVSGEEETLSQRNIGRILLLVFVPLSVALFVFCLWLGRQHLQLHMWRLTFYHKLDQGAKSEVWLPLRVSDELEEEEEREQLDEPVDLEHCDQDVALLGKQRSRGLFR
;
A
#
# COMPACT_ATOMS: atom_id res chain seq x y z
N MET A 1 7.65 38.05 -48.06
CA MET A 1 6.28 38.45 -47.65
C MET A 1 5.76 37.30 -46.81
N LEU A 2 5.59 37.42 -45.49
CA LEU A 2 4.59 38.20 -44.73
C LEU A 2 3.17 37.62 -44.81
N HIS A 3 2.64 37.20 -43.65
CA HIS A 3 1.30 36.67 -43.35
C HIS A 3 0.97 35.32 -44.05
N ASN A 4 0.66 34.22 -43.35
CA ASN A 4 -0.39 34.10 -42.32
C ASN A 4 -0.04 33.09 -41.21
N ILE A 5 0.31 33.56 -40.02
CA ILE A 5 0.17 32.76 -38.79
C ILE A 5 -1.21 33.13 -38.22
N LEU A 6 -2.22 32.34 -38.54
CA LEU A 6 -3.58 32.50 -38.01
C LEU A 6 -3.71 31.64 -36.75
N GLY A 7 -3.38 32.22 -35.61
CA GLY A 7 -3.49 31.55 -34.31
C GLY A 7 -4.94 31.27 -33.96
N LEU A 8 -5.38 30.02 -34.17
CA LEU A 8 -6.74 29.58 -33.90
C LEU A 8 -6.94 29.31 -32.41
N PHE A 9 -7.01 30.37 -31.59
CA PHE A 9 -7.39 30.28 -30.18
C PHE A 9 -8.89 29.98 -30.04
N ALA A 10 -9.26 28.72 -30.31
CA ALA A 10 -10.57 28.19 -29.97
C ALA A 10 -10.65 28.00 -28.45
N LEU A 11 -11.44 28.84 -27.77
CA LEU A 11 -11.80 28.66 -26.37
C LEU A 11 -12.78 27.48 -26.22
N ILE A 12 -12.24 26.26 -26.26
CA ILE A 12 -12.95 25.02 -25.95
C ILE A 12 -12.89 24.81 -24.43
N GLY A 13 -14.05 24.74 -23.77
CA GLY A 13 -14.11 24.54 -22.32
C GLY A 13 -13.87 23.08 -21.94
N GLY A 14 -12.98 22.85 -20.96
CA GLY A 14 -12.94 21.61 -20.17
C GLY A 14 -12.57 20.32 -20.91
N ALA A 15 -11.33 20.20 -21.39
CA ALA A 15 -10.80 18.96 -21.98
C ALA A 15 -10.44 17.85 -20.95
N ASN A 16 -10.75 18.06 -19.67
CA ASN A 16 -10.43 17.12 -18.59
C ASN A 16 -11.20 15.80 -18.76
N ALA A 17 -10.49 14.69 -18.98
CA ALA A 17 -11.04 13.35 -18.76
C ALA A 17 -10.94 12.95 -17.27
N ASP A 18 -9.94 13.47 -16.56
CA ASP A 18 -9.74 13.25 -15.13
C ASP A 18 -10.85 13.91 -14.28
N LEU A 19 -11.44 13.08 -13.41
CA LEU A 19 -12.41 13.48 -12.40
C LEU A 19 -11.75 14.43 -11.40
N GLN A 20 -12.44 15.51 -11.07
CA GLN A 20 -11.92 16.49 -10.14
C GLN A 20 -11.92 15.93 -8.71
N PRO A 21 -10.89 16.23 -7.90
CA PRO A 21 -10.86 15.79 -6.51
C PRO A 21 -11.97 16.45 -5.69
N PHE A 22 -12.32 15.81 -4.58
CA PHE A 22 -13.25 16.36 -3.60
C PHE A 22 -12.58 17.44 -2.74
N TYR A 23 -13.40 18.34 -2.20
CA TYR A 23 -12.99 19.36 -1.24
C TYR A 23 -13.91 19.30 -0.03
N GLN A 24 -13.36 19.03 1.15
CA GLN A 24 -14.06 18.97 2.44
C GLN A 24 -15.34 18.11 2.40
N SER A 25 -15.32 17.02 1.60
CA SER A 25 -16.52 16.24 1.30
C SER A 25 -16.87 15.27 2.42
N ALA A 26 -17.80 15.68 3.30
CA ALA A 26 -18.33 14.80 4.34
C ALA A 26 -18.94 13.49 3.77
N GLY A 27 -19.43 13.49 2.51
CA GLY A 27 -19.88 12.27 1.83
C GLY A 27 -18.74 11.32 1.51
N TYR A 28 -17.57 11.85 1.13
CA TYR A 28 -16.33 11.08 0.99
C TYR A 28 -15.88 10.53 2.33
N ASP A 29 -15.82 11.37 3.37
CA ASP A 29 -15.40 10.99 4.72
C ASP A 29 -16.28 9.88 5.32
N MET A 30 -17.57 9.85 4.97
CA MET A 30 -18.55 8.81 5.32
C MET A 30 -18.59 7.62 4.33
N SER A 31 -17.58 7.46 3.45
CA SER A 31 -17.45 6.34 2.49
C SER A 31 -18.61 6.20 1.48
N GLN A 32 -19.35 7.27 1.18
CA GLN A 32 -20.51 7.22 0.26
C GLN A 32 -20.11 6.89 -1.19
N TYR A 33 -18.85 7.17 -1.56
CA TYR A 33 -18.25 6.83 -2.86
C TYR A 33 -17.49 5.50 -2.84
N GLY A 34 -17.75 4.65 -1.83
CA GLY A 34 -17.02 3.41 -1.56
C GLY A 34 -15.85 3.60 -0.60
N ALA A 35 -15.24 2.49 -0.20
CA ALA A 35 -14.09 2.50 0.71
C ALA A 35 -12.82 3.05 0.03
N TRP A 36 -12.57 2.70 -1.24
CA TRP A 36 -11.41 3.11 -2.04
C TRP A 36 -11.88 3.85 -3.31
N PRO A 37 -12.10 5.17 -3.25
CA PRO A 37 -12.59 5.95 -4.39
C PRO A 37 -11.53 6.03 -5.50
N LEU A 38 -11.82 5.39 -6.64
CA LEU A 38 -10.94 5.31 -7.80
C LEU A 38 -11.59 5.92 -9.05
N GLN A 39 -10.78 6.54 -9.89
CA GLN A 39 -11.08 6.74 -11.31
C GLN A 39 -10.54 5.57 -12.14
N SER A 40 -11.30 5.17 -13.17
CA SER A 40 -10.81 4.39 -14.32
C SER A 40 -10.71 5.29 -15.56
N TYR A 41 -9.82 4.95 -16.49
CA TYR A 41 -9.56 5.70 -17.72
C TYR A 41 -10.13 4.98 -18.95
N LEU A 42 -10.34 5.70 -20.06
CA LEU A 42 -10.86 5.12 -21.31
C LEU A 42 -9.76 4.48 -22.17
N SER A 43 -8.57 5.09 -22.18
CA SER A 43 -7.41 4.68 -22.96
C SER A 43 -6.61 3.56 -22.32
N SER A 44 -6.48 3.56 -20.99
CA SER A 44 -5.60 2.64 -20.25
C SER A 44 -6.34 1.85 -19.17
N ARG A 45 -5.79 0.69 -18.79
CA ARG A 45 -6.31 -0.17 -17.71
C ARG A 45 -5.93 0.32 -16.31
N ALA A 46 -5.10 1.36 -16.20
CA ALA A 46 -4.71 1.95 -14.93
C ALA A 46 -5.93 2.52 -14.16
N SER A 47 -5.76 2.73 -12.85
CA SER A 47 -6.72 3.47 -12.03
C SER A 47 -5.99 4.36 -11.03
N GLY A 48 -6.54 5.54 -10.76
CA GLY A 48 -5.98 6.53 -9.84
C GLY A 48 -6.94 6.84 -8.69
N PRO A 49 -6.46 7.12 -7.47
CA PRO A 49 -7.30 7.53 -6.35
C PRO A 49 -7.89 8.91 -6.59
N ILE A 50 -9.18 9.08 -6.28
CA ILE A 50 -9.80 10.40 -6.25
C ILE A 50 -9.59 10.97 -4.85
N LEU A 51 -8.75 12.00 -4.71
CA LEU A 51 -8.45 12.58 -3.40
C LEU A 51 -9.61 13.43 -2.85
N ASN A 52 -9.61 13.64 -1.53
CA ASN A 52 -10.40 14.66 -0.85
C ASN A 52 -9.44 15.61 -0.10
N TYR A 53 -9.51 16.91 -0.42
CA TYR A 53 -8.68 17.95 0.19
C TYR A 53 -9.42 18.61 1.36
N TRP A 54 -8.78 18.68 2.52
CA TRP A 54 -9.23 19.54 3.63
C TRP A 54 -8.65 20.95 3.52
N ASN A 55 -7.42 21.09 3.02
CA ASN A 55 -6.80 22.38 2.69
C ASN A 55 -5.96 22.27 1.40
N ARG A 56 -5.84 23.37 0.64
CA ARG A 56 -5.06 23.44 -0.61
C ARG A 56 -4.51 24.86 -0.82
N SER A 57 -3.28 24.97 -1.29
CA SER A 57 -2.57 26.23 -1.54
C SER A 57 -1.59 26.09 -2.71
N GLU A 58 -1.49 27.13 -3.55
CA GLU A 58 -0.49 27.24 -4.63
C GLU A 58 0.96 27.06 -4.14
N ALA A 59 1.23 27.29 -2.85
CA ALA A 59 2.54 27.07 -2.23
C ALA A 59 3.04 25.62 -2.38
N CYS A 60 2.12 24.65 -2.44
CA CYS A 60 2.39 23.22 -2.62
C CYS A 60 2.44 22.80 -4.10
N GLU A 61 1.98 23.64 -5.03
CA GLU A 61 1.66 23.25 -6.42
C GLU A 61 2.87 23.28 -7.37
N LYS A 62 4.09 23.31 -6.81
CA LYS A 62 5.36 23.27 -7.55
C LYS A 62 5.66 21.86 -8.08
N GLU A 63 6.61 21.79 -9.02
CA GLU A 63 6.95 20.68 -9.93
C GLU A 63 7.47 19.37 -9.31
N SER A 64 7.13 19.07 -8.07
CA SER A 64 7.33 17.73 -7.48
C SER A 64 6.23 16.77 -7.94
N TYR A 65 6.18 15.58 -7.36
CA TYR A 65 5.08 14.63 -7.44
C TYR A 65 4.90 13.96 -6.08
N THR A 66 3.68 13.57 -5.73
CA THR A 66 3.41 12.85 -4.47
C THR A 66 3.55 11.34 -4.70
N LEU A 67 4.38 10.67 -3.90
CA LEU A 67 4.66 9.25 -3.99
C LEU A 67 4.00 8.48 -2.85
N ILE A 68 3.24 7.46 -3.21
CA ILE A 68 2.54 6.55 -2.29
C ILE A 68 2.65 5.09 -2.77
N ALA A 69 2.45 4.16 -1.85
CA ALA A 69 2.35 2.73 -2.13
C ALA A 69 1.07 2.18 -1.46
N PRO A 70 -0.11 2.34 -2.10
CA PRO A 70 -1.39 1.99 -1.49
C PRO A 70 -1.54 0.48 -1.26
N ARG A 71 -2.01 0.11 -0.06
CA ARG A 71 -2.32 -1.26 0.37
C ARG A 71 -3.40 -1.27 1.44
N GLY A 72 -3.84 -2.45 1.85
CA GLY A 72 -4.91 -2.67 2.84
C GLY A 72 -6.15 -3.31 2.23
N ASP A 73 -7.07 -3.80 3.06
CA ASP A 73 -8.20 -4.68 2.70
C ASP A 73 -9.12 -4.15 1.59
N SER A 74 -9.14 -2.83 1.34
CA SER A 74 -9.94 -2.20 0.27
C SER A 74 -9.17 -1.94 -1.03
N VAL A 75 -7.84 -2.04 -1.02
CA VAL A 75 -6.98 -1.79 -2.19
C VAL A 75 -6.84 -3.07 -3.01
N ARG A 76 -7.48 -3.09 -4.19
CA ARG A 76 -7.56 -4.28 -5.05
C ARG A 76 -6.33 -4.49 -5.95
N HIS A 77 -5.69 -3.41 -6.35
CA HIS A 77 -4.54 -3.39 -7.26
C HIS A 77 -3.40 -2.71 -6.50
N THR A 78 -2.50 -3.53 -5.93
CA THR A 78 -1.34 -3.05 -5.17
C THR A 78 -0.22 -2.63 -6.10
N GLY A 79 0.49 -1.57 -5.73
CA GLY A 79 1.67 -1.13 -6.46
C GLY A 79 2.14 0.26 -6.05
N PRO A 80 3.38 0.63 -6.41
CA PRO A 80 3.88 1.99 -6.30
C PRO A 80 3.11 2.92 -7.24
N MET A 81 2.80 4.13 -6.76
CA MET A 81 1.99 5.11 -7.48
C MET A 81 2.54 6.54 -7.29
N ILE A 82 2.62 7.27 -8.40
CA ILE A 82 3.01 8.69 -8.47
C ILE A 82 1.79 9.51 -8.84
N LEU A 83 1.51 10.58 -8.09
CA LEU A 83 0.41 11.53 -8.31
C LEU A 83 0.94 12.95 -8.59
N ASP A 84 0.20 13.73 -9.38
CA ASP A 84 0.46 15.16 -9.58
C ASP A 84 -0.04 16.03 -8.41
N GLN A 85 0.17 17.34 -8.50
CA GLN A 85 -0.24 18.32 -7.47
C GLN A 85 -1.77 18.51 -7.35
N ASN A 86 -2.57 17.94 -8.25
CA ASN A 86 -4.02 17.87 -8.13
C ASN A 86 -4.47 16.54 -7.51
N GLY A 87 -3.61 15.52 -7.49
CA GLY A 87 -3.94 14.15 -7.12
C GLY A 87 -4.25 13.24 -8.31
N ASN A 88 -4.09 13.72 -9.55
CA ASN A 88 -4.24 12.92 -10.75
C ASN A 88 -3.14 11.86 -10.82
N LEU A 89 -3.41 10.72 -11.47
CA LEU A 89 -2.38 9.72 -11.70
C LEU A 89 -1.28 10.26 -12.62
N VAL A 90 -0.03 9.89 -12.34
CA VAL A 90 1.12 10.12 -13.23
C VAL A 90 1.74 8.80 -13.65
N TRP A 91 1.97 7.90 -12.68
CA TRP A 91 2.46 6.55 -12.94
C TRP A 91 1.87 5.55 -11.94
N PHE A 92 1.56 4.34 -12.42
CA PHE A 92 1.27 3.17 -11.60
C PHE A 92 1.74 1.90 -12.31
N LYS A 93 2.22 0.92 -11.55
CA LYS A 93 2.54 -0.43 -12.05
C LYS A 93 2.15 -1.45 -10.98
N GLU A 94 1.43 -2.50 -11.36
CA GLU A 94 1.07 -3.56 -10.43
C GLU A 94 2.30 -4.35 -9.96
N TYR A 95 2.34 -4.64 -8.66
CA TYR A 95 3.31 -5.50 -7.98
C TYR A 95 2.60 -6.27 -6.85
N PRO A 96 3.26 -7.25 -6.21
CA PRO A 96 2.93 -7.71 -4.86
C PRO A 96 2.87 -6.55 -3.86
N THR A 97 2.57 -6.79 -2.56
CA THR A 97 2.45 -5.70 -1.60
C THR A 97 3.71 -4.83 -1.60
N THR A 98 3.54 -3.52 -1.80
CA THR A 98 4.65 -2.56 -1.92
C THR A 98 4.70 -1.55 -0.80
N TYR A 99 5.91 -1.16 -0.43
CA TYR A 99 6.21 -0.27 0.68
C TYR A 99 7.27 0.76 0.26
N ASN A 100 7.28 1.92 0.92
CA ASN A 100 8.35 2.92 0.80
C ASN A 100 8.68 3.36 -0.64
N LEU A 101 7.67 3.65 -1.47
CA LEU A 101 7.93 4.30 -2.76
C LEU A 101 8.53 5.69 -2.54
N ASN A 102 9.75 5.89 -3.03
CA ASN A 102 10.50 7.13 -2.91
C ASN A 102 11.32 7.40 -4.20
N ILE A 103 11.94 8.58 -4.31
CA ILE A 103 12.95 8.90 -5.32
C ILE A 103 14.27 9.15 -4.62
N GLN A 104 15.29 8.39 -4.98
CA GLN A 104 16.62 8.48 -4.36
C GLN A 104 17.68 8.55 -5.47
N SER A 105 18.78 9.27 -5.20
CA SER A 105 19.88 9.40 -6.15
C SER A 105 20.91 8.29 -5.93
N PHE A 106 21.49 7.80 -7.01
CA PHE A 106 22.61 6.88 -7.05
C PHE A 106 23.52 7.26 -8.21
N ARG A 107 24.81 7.51 -7.93
CA ARG A 107 25.84 7.96 -8.88
C ARG A 107 25.47 9.21 -9.68
N GLY A 108 24.62 10.07 -9.09
CA GLY A 108 24.14 11.31 -9.70
C GLY A 108 22.90 11.19 -10.60
N GLU A 109 22.36 9.98 -10.78
CA GLU A 109 21.08 9.74 -11.44
C GLU A 109 19.97 9.45 -10.41
N ASN A 110 18.73 9.79 -10.74
CA ASN A 110 17.57 9.55 -9.86
C ASN A 110 16.87 8.24 -10.22
N TYR A 111 16.51 7.47 -9.19
CA TYR A 111 15.82 6.18 -9.30
C TYR A 111 14.56 6.17 -8.46
N LEU A 112 13.50 5.55 -8.99
CA LEU A 112 12.32 5.18 -8.21
C LEU A 112 12.65 3.95 -7.37
N THR A 113 12.57 4.08 -6.05
CA THR A 113 12.96 3.05 -5.09
C THR A 113 11.73 2.56 -4.32
N PHE A 114 11.54 1.25 -4.18
CA PHE A 114 10.48 0.68 -3.32
C PHE A 114 10.79 -0.75 -2.89
N TRP A 115 10.22 -1.19 -1.77
CA TRP A 115 10.17 -2.60 -1.39
C TRP A 115 8.94 -3.27 -2.03
N ALA A 116 9.08 -4.52 -2.47
CA ALA A 116 7.95 -5.37 -2.83
C ALA A 116 8.18 -6.82 -2.38
N GLY A 117 7.17 -7.45 -1.77
CA GLY A 117 7.30 -8.79 -1.18
C GLY A 117 6.04 -9.28 -0.46
N ASN A 118 6.25 -10.13 0.54
CA ASN A 118 5.24 -10.69 1.43
C ASN A 118 5.31 -10.02 2.81
N ASP A 119 4.27 -9.27 3.19
CA ASP A 119 4.15 -8.58 4.48
C ASP A 119 3.29 -9.33 5.53
N GLY A 120 2.94 -10.58 5.26
CA GLY A 120 2.15 -11.44 6.15
C GLY A 120 2.89 -11.91 7.42
N MET A 121 4.16 -11.56 7.62
CA MET A 121 5.04 -12.09 8.68
C MET A 121 4.82 -11.39 10.03
N GLY A 122 3.56 -11.20 10.43
CA GLY A 122 3.18 -10.68 11.75
C GLY A 122 3.51 -9.21 12.02
N GLY A 123 3.81 -8.43 10.97
CA GLY A 123 4.30 -7.06 11.08
C GLY A 123 5.70 -6.85 10.51
N HIS A 124 6.33 -7.89 9.97
CA HIS A 124 7.61 -7.87 9.25
C HIS A 124 7.41 -8.27 7.78
N GLY A 125 8.42 -8.05 6.93
CA GLY A 125 8.39 -8.38 5.51
C GLY A 125 9.50 -9.33 5.06
N ASP A 126 9.19 -10.19 4.09
CA ASP A 126 10.15 -10.94 3.25
C ASP A 126 10.00 -10.46 1.81
N GLY A 127 11.02 -9.78 1.26
CA GLY A 127 10.92 -9.14 -0.04
C GLY A 127 12.22 -8.65 -0.65
N ILE A 128 12.07 -7.85 -1.71
CA ILE A 128 13.16 -7.34 -2.55
C ILE A 128 13.01 -5.82 -2.67
N LEU A 129 14.15 -5.14 -2.68
CA LEU A 129 14.27 -3.70 -2.83
C LEU A 129 14.59 -3.37 -4.30
N TYR A 130 13.63 -2.75 -4.98
CA TYR A 130 13.68 -2.45 -6.41
C TYR A 130 14.16 -1.02 -6.66
N MET A 131 14.99 -0.85 -7.68
CA MET A 131 15.32 0.46 -8.27
C MET A 131 14.89 0.46 -9.74
N LEU A 132 14.07 1.44 -10.12
CA LEU A 132 13.62 1.68 -11.49
C LEU A 132 14.21 2.99 -12.02
N ASN A 133 14.75 2.97 -13.23
CA ASN A 133 15.29 4.15 -13.89
C ASN A 133 14.18 5.08 -14.43
N SER A 134 14.57 6.19 -15.08
CA SER A 134 13.63 7.12 -15.74
C SER A 134 12.73 6.49 -16.81
N ARG A 135 13.09 5.32 -17.34
CA ARG A 135 12.30 4.54 -18.32
C ARG A 135 11.33 3.55 -17.65
N TYR A 136 11.32 3.48 -16.32
CA TYR A 136 10.60 2.49 -15.50
C TYR A 136 11.11 1.05 -15.66
N GLU A 137 12.36 0.89 -16.12
CA GLU A 137 13.05 -0.40 -16.25
C GLU A 137 13.69 -0.77 -14.91
N GLU A 138 13.52 -2.03 -14.49
CA GLU A 138 14.09 -2.58 -13.25
C GLU A 138 15.60 -2.80 -13.40
N VAL A 139 16.41 -1.85 -12.92
CA VAL A 139 17.87 -1.87 -13.08
C VAL A 139 18.60 -2.61 -11.95
N TYR A 140 18.18 -2.42 -10.70
CA TYR A 140 18.78 -3.05 -9.52
C TYR A 140 17.72 -3.71 -8.65
N LYS A 141 18.11 -4.81 -7.99
CA LYS A 141 17.25 -5.63 -7.10
C LYS A 141 18.04 -6.04 -5.87
N ILE A 142 18.11 -5.12 -4.91
CA ILE A 142 18.85 -5.26 -3.66
C ILE A 142 18.12 -6.26 -2.74
N ARG A 143 18.88 -7.09 -2.03
CA ARG A 143 18.40 -8.11 -1.09
C ARG A 143 19.26 -8.13 0.15
N GLY A 144 18.65 -8.53 1.28
CA GLY A 144 19.41 -8.88 2.47
C GLY A 144 20.30 -10.11 2.24
N VAL A 145 21.42 -10.13 2.96
CA VAL A 145 22.53 -11.09 2.84
C VAL A 145 22.51 -12.04 4.04
N ASN A 146 23.29 -13.14 3.99
CA ASN A 146 23.41 -14.15 5.04
C ASN A 146 22.11 -14.95 5.33
N GLY A 147 21.16 -14.96 4.39
CA GLY A 147 19.86 -15.63 4.55
C GLY A 147 18.82 -14.81 5.30
N LEU A 148 19.13 -13.54 5.62
CA LEU A 148 18.22 -12.57 6.23
C LEU A 148 17.49 -11.82 5.11
N PRO A 149 16.16 -11.92 4.96
CA PRO A 149 15.42 -11.17 3.93
C PRO A 149 15.50 -9.65 4.16
N ALA A 150 15.34 -8.88 3.08
CA ALA A 150 15.13 -7.45 3.21
C ALA A 150 13.71 -7.18 3.71
N ASP A 151 13.59 -6.56 4.88
CA ASP A 151 12.32 -6.18 5.47
C ASP A 151 11.79 -4.85 4.89
N MET A 152 10.47 -4.69 4.96
CA MET A 152 9.72 -3.61 4.32
C MET A 152 9.86 -2.21 4.96
N HIS A 153 10.39 -2.08 6.17
CA HIS A 153 10.35 -0.80 6.89
C HIS A 153 11.31 0.26 6.33
N GLU A 154 12.44 -0.13 5.72
CA GLU A 154 13.46 0.83 5.26
C GLU A 154 14.22 0.40 3.99
N LEU A 155 14.41 1.36 3.09
CA LEU A 155 15.39 1.36 2.00
C LEU A 155 15.92 2.79 1.89
N GLN A 156 17.18 3.00 2.24
CA GLN A 156 17.84 4.31 2.17
C GLN A 156 19.14 4.17 1.38
N ILE A 157 19.27 4.87 0.25
CA ILE A 157 20.55 5.02 -0.44
C ILE A 157 21.38 6.05 0.33
N THR A 158 22.65 5.76 0.56
CA THR A 158 23.57 6.60 1.33
C THR A 158 24.27 7.64 0.45
N ARG A 159 24.98 8.58 1.08
CA ARG A 159 25.88 9.52 0.38
C ARG A 159 27.13 8.85 -0.20
N ASP A 160 27.36 7.57 0.09
CA ASP A 160 28.48 6.76 -0.40
C ASP A 160 28.09 5.86 -1.60
N ASP A 161 26.90 6.06 -2.19
CA ASP A 161 26.31 5.21 -3.24
C ASP A 161 26.08 3.73 -2.82
N THR A 162 25.83 3.50 -1.54
CA THR A 162 25.47 2.17 -0.97
C THR A 162 24.00 2.15 -0.52
N ALA A 163 23.43 0.96 -0.27
CA ALA A 163 22.07 0.82 0.22
C ALA A 163 22.02 0.30 1.66
N LEU A 164 21.24 0.99 2.50
CA LEU A 164 20.80 0.50 3.80
C LEU A 164 19.48 -0.25 3.65
N LEU A 165 19.41 -1.43 4.26
CA LEU A 165 18.18 -2.21 4.41
C LEU A 165 18.06 -2.73 5.83
N VAL A 166 16.83 -2.86 6.32
CA VAL A 166 16.54 -3.53 7.59
C VAL A 166 16.23 -5.01 7.37
N TRP A 167 16.40 -5.81 8.42
CA TRP A 167 16.08 -7.23 8.44
C TRP A 167 15.57 -7.66 9.82
N TYR A 168 14.86 -8.79 9.85
CA TYR A 168 14.41 -9.46 11.08
C TYR A 168 14.80 -10.94 11.05
N ASP A 169 15.00 -11.50 12.24
CA ASP A 169 15.52 -12.85 12.46
C ASP A 169 14.85 -13.49 13.68
N LYS A 170 14.73 -14.81 13.70
CA LYS A 170 14.13 -15.57 14.81
C LYS A 170 15.23 -16.18 15.66
N GLN A 171 15.36 -15.74 16.91
CA GLN A 171 16.41 -16.22 17.82
C GLN A 171 15.83 -16.70 19.15
N PRO A 172 16.37 -17.80 19.73
CA PRO A 172 15.99 -18.24 21.07
C PRO A 172 16.57 -17.31 22.15
N ALA A 173 15.81 -17.03 23.20
CA ALA A 173 16.18 -16.13 24.29
C ALA A 173 15.51 -16.49 25.62
N ASP A 174 16.20 -16.27 26.74
CA ASP A 174 15.61 -16.38 28.09
C ASP A 174 14.79 -15.12 28.39
N LEU A 175 13.46 -15.25 28.35
CA LEU A 175 12.52 -14.16 28.55
C LEU A 175 12.09 -13.99 30.01
N ARG A 176 12.62 -14.79 30.96
CA ARG A 176 12.25 -14.68 32.39
C ARG A 176 12.49 -13.28 32.97
N VAL A 177 13.49 -12.58 32.46
CA VAL A 177 13.84 -11.21 32.87
C VAL A 177 12.76 -10.17 32.51
N VAL A 178 11.82 -10.52 31.61
CA VAL A 178 10.61 -9.74 31.28
C VAL A 178 9.31 -10.51 31.57
N GLY A 179 9.38 -11.62 32.29
CA GLY A 179 8.22 -12.45 32.68
C GLY A 179 7.72 -13.46 31.64
N GLY A 180 8.49 -13.75 30.59
CA GLY A 180 8.19 -14.80 29.60
C GLY A 180 8.90 -16.14 29.88
N SER A 181 8.83 -17.06 28.90
CA SER A 181 9.48 -18.39 28.94
C SER A 181 11.01 -18.36 29.09
N GLU A 182 11.56 -19.35 29.80
CA GLU A 182 13.02 -19.61 29.85
C GLU A 182 13.58 -20.10 28.51
N ASN A 183 12.79 -20.86 27.75
CA ASN A 183 13.13 -21.34 26.41
C ASN A 183 12.33 -20.55 25.38
N GLY A 184 12.36 -19.23 25.50
CA GLY A 184 11.58 -18.33 24.67
C GLY A 184 12.25 -17.97 23.35
N TRP A 185 11.59 -17.13 22.57
CA TRP A 185 11.99 -16.70 21.23
C TRP A 185 11.71 -15.22 21.01
N ILE A 186 12.60 -14.54 20.29
CA ILE A 186 12.46 -13.16 19.86
C ILE A 186 12.44 -13.03 18.34
N TYR A 187 11.71 -12.03 17.83
CA TYR A 187 12.11 -11.39 16.59
C TYR A 187 13.20 -10.38 16.97
N ASP A 188 14.43 -10.74 16.65
CA ASP A 188 15.57 -9.84 16.69
C ASP A 188 15.61 -9.03 15.39
N GLY A 189 16.12 -7.81 15.46
CA GLY A 189 16.07 -6.84 14.36
C GLY A 189 17.41 -6.19 14.14
N GLY A 190 17.68 -5.84 12.89
CA GLY A 190 18.95 -5.22 12.53
C GLY A 190 18.90 -4.52 11.18
N PHE A 191 20.07 -4.10 10.73
CA PHE A 191 20.25 -3.55 9.39
C PHE A 191 21.53 -4.08 8.73
N GLN A 192 21.60 -3.93 7.42
CA GLN A 192 22.78 -4.17 6.60
C GLN A 192 23.04 -2.92 5.74
N GLU A 193 24.31 -2.61 5.52
CA GLU A 193 24.75 -1.78 4.40
C GLU A 193 25.32 -2.70 3.32
N VAL A 194 24.87 -2.54 2.08
CA VAL A 194 25.29 -3.35 0.93
C VAL A 194 25.66 -2.48 -0.26
N ASP A 195 26.59 -2.95 -1.09
CA ASP A 195 26.86 -2.36 -2.40
C ASP A 195 25.69 -2.66 -3.37
N ILE A 196 25.26 -1.66 -4.13
CA ILE A 196 24.03 -1.72 -4.95
C ILE A 196 24.20 -2.58 -6.21
N GLU A 197 25.41 -2.68 -6.77
CA GLU A 197 25.65 -3.39 -8.03
C GLU A 197 25.99 -4.86 -7.84
N THR A 198 26.73 -5.17 -6.78
CA THR A 198 27.23 -6.51 -6.44
C THR A 198 26.36 -7.23 -5.41
N ASN A 199 25.58 -6.48 -4.62
CA ASN A 199 24.92 -6.96 -3.40
C ASN A 199 25.92 -7.51 -2.35
N GLU A 200 27.18 -7.07 -2.38
CA GLU A 200 28.18 -7.39 -1.35
C GLU A 200 27.84 -6.72 -0.02
N LEU A 201 28.05 -7.44 1.08
CA LEU A 201 27.77 -6.96 2.44
C LEU A 201 28.94 -6.12 2.97
N LEU A 202 28.68 -4.84 3.22
CA LEU A 202 29.68 -3.87 3.70
C LEU A 202 29.64 -3.73 5.23
N PHE A 203 28.44 -3.75 5.83
CA PHE A 203 28.23 -3.68 7.28
C PHE A 203 26.97 -4.43 7.69
N GLN A 204 26.94 -5.00 8.90
CA GLN A 204 25.75 -5.62 9.49
C GLN A 204 25.70 -5.35 10.99
N TRP A 205 24.52 -5.01 11.50
CA TRP A 205 24.29 -4.70 12.92
C TRP A 205 23.03 -5.38 13.44
N ARG A 206 23.04 -5.85 14.68
CA ARG A 206 21.99 -6.65 15.32
C ARG A 206 21.63 -6.05 16.69
N ALA A 207 20.34 -5.90 16.98
CA ALA A 207 19.90 -5.20 18.19
C ALA A 207 20.22 -5.94 19.50
N SER A 208 20.08 -7.26 19.54
CA SER A 208 20.31 -8.07 20.75
C SER A 208 21.74 -7.98 21.31
N ASP A 209 22.75 -7.71 20.48
CA ASP A 209 24.14 -7.54 20.89
C ASP A 209 24.38 -6.24 21.70
N HIS A 210 23.47 -5.26 21.59
CA HIS A 210 23.62 -3.92 22.20
C HIS A 210 22.45 -3.47 23.08
N PHE A 211 21.27 -4.10 22.97
CA PHE A 211 20.05 -3.73 23.71
C PHE A 211 19.55 -4.86 24.61
N LYS A 212 19.12 -4.50 25.81
CA LYS A 212 18.57 -5.48 26.76
C LYS A 212 17.08 -5.66 26.51
N LEU A 213 16.56 -6.87 26.71
CA LEU A 213 15.13 -7.16 26.68
C LEU A 213 14.33 -6.25 27.64
N THR A 214 14.95 -5.82 28.75
CA THR A 214 14.35 -4.90 29.73
C THR A 214 14.41 -3.42 29.37
N ASP A 215 15.08 -3.02 28.28
CA ASP A 215 15.13 -1.62 27.84
C ASP A 215 13.76 -1.15 27.26
N GLY A 216 12.95 -2.08 26.74
CA GLY A 216 11.69 -1.78 26.02
C GLY A 216 10.49 -1.43 26.92
N TYR A 217 9.54 -0.66 26.39
CA TYR A 217 8.30 -0.29 27.10
C TYR A 217 7.16 -1.32 26.94
N ARG A 218 7.39 -2.36 26.15
CA ARG A 218 6.46 -3.45 25.88
C ARG A 218 7.04 -4.75 26.45
N GLY A 219 6.20 -5.58 27.06
CA GLY A 219 6.59 -6.94 27.44
C GLY A 219 6.31 -7.94 26.30
N PRO A 220 6.43 -9.25 26.57
CA PRO A 220 6.14 -10.27 25.57
C PRO A 220 4.69 -10.30 25.07
N ASP A 221 3.72 -9.83 25.87
CA ASP A 221 2.29 -9.73 25.52
C ASP A 221 1.71 -11.04 24.90
N GLU A 222 1.82 -12.17 25.62
CA GLU A 222 1.40 -13.51 25.17
C GLU A 222 2.11 -13.99 23.89
N ARG A 223 3.35 -13.54 23.69
CA ARG A 223 4.28 -14.03 22.66
C ARG A 223 5.63 -14.43 23.27
N GLY A 224 6.46 -15.04 22.43
CA GLY A 224 7.81 -15.46 22.77
C GLY A 224 7.91 -16.89 23.30
N ASP A 225 6.80 -17.64 23.36
CA ASP A 225 6.80 -19.03 23.84
C ASP A 225 7.18 -20.06 22.74
N SER A 226 7.26 -19.64 21.46
CA SER A 226 7.70 -20.49 20.35
C SER A 226 8.29 -19.70 19.19
N GLU A 227 9.02 -20.39 18.31
CA GLU A 227 9.56 -19.85 17.05
C GLU A 227 8.47 -19.33 16.11
N ASP A 228 7.25 -19.90 16.14
CA ASP A 228 6.12 -19.46 15.31
C ASP A 228 5.48 -18.16 15.81
N VAL A 229 5.53 -17.90 17.12
CA VAL A 229 4.96 -16.71 17.75
C VAL A 229 6.02 -15.99 18.60
N PRO A 230 7.14 -15.55 18.00
CA PRO A 230 8.24 -14.97 18.76
C PRO A 230 7.90 -13.53 19.19
N TRP A 231 8.61 -13.05 20.21
CA TRP A 231 8.44 -11.70 20.72
C TRP A 231 9.35 -10.70 20.01
N ASP A 232 8.76 -9.85 19.17
CA ASP A 232 9.39 -8.63 18.67
C ASP A 232 9.65 -7.68 19.85
N PHE A 233 10.92 -7.55 20.25
CA PHE A 233 11.35 -6.78 21.43
C PHE A 233 11.87 -5.37 21.07
N PHE A 234 12.43 -5.19 19.87
CA PHE A 234 13.12 -3.97 19.45
C PHE A 234 12.32 -3.17 18.41
N HIS A 235 11.78 -3.83 17.39
CA HIS A 235 11.05 -3.23 16.27
C HIS A 235 11.81 -2.05 15.61
N ILE A 236 12.86 -2.37 14.85
CA ILE A 236 13.58 -1.41 13.99
C ILE A 236 12.68 -0.94 12.83
N ASN A 237 12.57 0.37 12.62
CA ASN A 237 11.66 0.93 11.59
C ASN A 237 12.23 2.09 10.75
N SER A 238 13.46 2.49 11.04
CA SER A 238 14.26 3.34 10.15
C SER A 238 15.73 3.25 10.51
N VAL A 239 16.58 3.35 9.48
CA VAL A 239 18.02 3.58 9.61
C VAL A 239 18.46 4.64 8.60
N ASP A 240 19.46 5.43 8.97
CA ASP A 240 20.06 6.50 8.18
C ASP A 240 21.57 6.57 8.47
N LYS A 241 22.38 7.13 7.56
CA LYS A 241 23.86 7.21 7.67
C LYS A 241 24.34 8.65 7.51
N ASP A 242 25.14 9.13 8.46
CA ASP A 242 25.70 10.48 8.43
C ASP A 242 27.02 10.59 7.64
N SER A 243 27.46 11.83 7.40
CA SER A 243 28.75 12.14 6.77
C SER A 243 30.00 11.71 7.56
N ARG A 244 29.84 11.14 8.78
CA ARG A 244 30.93 10.55 9.58
C ARG A 244 31.01 9.03 9.38
N GLY A 245 30.08 8.44 8.64
CA GLY A 245 29.96 7.00 8.36
C GLY A 245 29.19 6.21 9.43
N ASN A 246 28.51 6.90 10.35
CA ASN A 246 27.82 6.32 11.49
C ASN A 246 26.29 6.34 11.29
N TYR A 247 25.57 5.46 11.99
CA TYR A 247 24.15 5.20 11.71
C TYR A 247 23.20 5.72 12.79
N LEU A 248 22.05 6.25 12.37
CA LEU A 248 20.90 6.56 13.25
C LEU A 248 19.86 5.47 13.12
N VAL A 249 19.64 4.68 14.18
CA VAL A 249 18.65 3.60 14.24
C VAL A 249 17.44 4.05 15.04
N SER A 250 16.23 3.94 14.49
CA SER A 250 14.99 4.12 15.22
C SER A 250 14.40 2.78 15.63
N SER A 251 14.13 2.62 16.94
CA SER A 251 13.36 1.48 17.45
C SER A 251 12.04 1.95 18.06
N ARG A 252 10.95 1.33 17.61
CA ARG A 252 9.58 1.65 18.03
C ARG A 252 9.31 1.24 19.48
N TYR A 253 9.82 0.09 19.92
CA TYR A 253 9.48 -0.49 21.24
C TYR A 253 10.40 -0.05 22.38
N MET A 254 11.65 0.32 22.07
CA MET A 254 12.47 1.10 23.01
C MET A 254 12.01 2.56 23.09
N SER A 255 11.23 3.04 22.10
CA SER A 255 10.82 4.45 21.95
C SER A 255 12.03 5.40 22.05
N CYS A 256 13.09 5.05 21.34
CA CYS A 256 14.35 5.79 21.30
C CYS A 256 14.97 5.75 19.90
N LEU A 257 15.82 6.74 19.63
CA LEU A 257 16.81 6.68 18.57
C LEU A 257 18.16 6.27 19.17
N ALA A 258 18.96 5.53 18.42
CA ALA A 258 20.29 5.08 18.80
C ALA A 258 21.29 5.50 17.74
N TYR A 259 22.43 6.04 18.16
CA TYR A 259 23.52 6.40 17.27
C TYR A 259 24.64 5.36 17.39
N VAL A 260 25.03 4.78 16.26
CA VAL A 260 25.85 3.57 16.17
C VAL A 260 27.15 3.89 15.43
N ASP A 261 28.30 3.52 16.01
CA ASP A 261 29.60 3.63 15.36
C ASP A 261 29.68 2.69 14.15
N GLY A 262 29.99 3.24 12.97
CA GLY A 262 29.98 2.49 11.72
C GLY A 262 31.17 1.56 11.48
N LYS A 263 32.06 1.41 12.48
CA LYS A 263 33.24 0.54 12.42
C LYS A 263 33.23 -0.52 13.51
N THR A 264 32.68 -0.22 14.69
CA THR A 264 32.58 -1.20 15.80
C THR A 264 31.16 -1.71 16.04
N GLY A 265 30.12 -0.99 15.59
CA GLY A 265 28.73 -1.28 15.94
C GLY A 265 28.31 -0.81 17.33
N ASP A 266 29.21 -0.21 18.12
CA ASP A 266 28.89 0.28 19.46
C ASP A 266 27.86 1.42 19.43
N VAL A 267 26.93 1.40 20.39
CA VAL A 267 25.97 2.49 20.58
C VAL A 267 26.65 3.66 21.29
N ILE A 268 26.95 4.72 20.54
CA ILE A 268 27.61 5.95 20.99
C ILE A 268 26.69 6.72 21.96
N TRP A 269 25.42 6.89 21.59
CA TRP A 269 24.39 7.50 22.43
C TRP A 269 22.99 6.98 22.11
N ARG A 270 22.04 7.21 23.02
CA ARG A 270 20.60 7.00 22.81
C ARG A 270 19.82 8.28 23.09
N LEU A 271 18.87 8.64 22.25
CA LEU A 271 17.95 9.76 22.44
C LEU A 271 16.55 9.23 22.72
N GLY A 272 15.97 9.63 23.85
CA GLY A 272 14.69 9.09 24.33
C GLY A 272 14.80 7.68 24.92
N GLY A 273 13.65 7.16 25.36
CA GLY A 273 13.52 5.87 26.02
C GLY A 273 14.26 5.72 27.36
N LYS A 274 14.36 4.50 27.88
CA LYS A 274 14.94 4.23 29.22
C LYS A 274 16.44 4.47 29.31
N GLY A 275 17.15 4.40 28.17
CA GLY A 275 18.60 4.61 28.07
C GLY A 275 19.00 6.01 27.62
N ASN A 276 18.09 6.98 27.64
CA ASN A 276 18.31 8.33 27.14
C ASN A 276 19.59 8.98 27.71
N SER A 277 20.44 9.47 26.81
CA SER A 277 21.75 10.06 27.11
C SER A 277 21.73 11.59 27.14
N PHE A 278 20.63 12.25 26.75
CA PHE A 278 20.55 13.71 26.57
C PHE A 278 19.73 14.42 27.65
N GLN A 279 20.18 15.59 28.10
CA GLN A 279 19.34 16.54 28.82
C GLN A 279 18.35 17.21 27.85
N ASP A 280 17.05 17.08 28.15
CA ASP A 280 15.97 17.73 27.42
C ASP A 280 15.86 19.22 27.81
N LEU A 281 15.93 20.12 26.83
CA LEU A 281 15.83 21.58 26.96
C LEU A 281 14.45 22.09 26.48
N SER A 282 13.42 21.26 26.56
CA SER A 282 12.07 21.53 26.08
C SER A 282 11.02 20.85 26.97
N ASP A 283 11.26 20.86 28.28
CA ASP A 283 10.38 20.31 29.34
C ASP A 283 9.93 18.85 29.12
N GLY A 284 10.76 18.06 28.42
CA GLY A 284 10.51 16.66 28.11
C GLY A 284 9.92 16.43 26.71
N SER A 285 9.58 17.47 25.94
CA SER A 285 8.96 17.30 24.62
C SER A 285 9.86 16.70 23.54
N ALA A 286 11.19 16.80 23.68
CA ALA A 286 12.12 16.17 22.74
C ALA A 286 12.35 14.68 23.03
N THR A 287 12.21 14.28 24.30
CA THR A 287 12.50 12.92 24.78
C THR A 287 11.27 12.07 25.06
N ASN A 288 10.06 12.66 25.08
CA ASN A 288 8.80 11.95 25.38
C ASN A 288 8.12 11.26 24.18
N MET A 289 8.77 11.25 23.01
CA MET A 289 8.32 10.56 21.79
C MET A 289 8.03 9.08 22.04
N LYS A 290 7.05 8.50 21.33
CA LYS A 290 6.69 7.07 21.47
C LYS A 290 6.28 6.43 20.16
N TRP A 291 6.71 5.17 19.99
CA TRP A 291 6.40 4.34 18.82
C TRP A 291 6.75 5.00 17.48
N GLN A 292 7.75 5.89 17.48
CA GLN A 292 8.12 6.82 16.40
C GLN A 292 8.71 6.13 15.16
N HIS A 293 8.56 6.75 13.98
CA HIS A 293 9.06 6.25 12.69
C HIS A 293 9.85 7.32 11.92
N HIS A 294 10.58 6.88 10.88
CA HIS A 294 11.30 7.72 9.92
C HIS A 294 12.23 8.76 10.56
N ALA A 295 13.15 8.27 11.40
CA ALA A 295 14.25 9.09 11.87
C ALA A 295 15.23 9.37 10.72
N ARG A 296 15.66 10.64 10.59
CA ARG A 296 16.68 11.09 9.63
C ARG A 296 17.56 12.18 10.24
N PHE A 297 18.86 12.13 9.93
CA PHE A 297 19.80 13.22 10.18
C PHE A 297 19.67 14.31 9.13
N HIS A 298 19.86 15.55 9.58
CA HIS A 298 20.08 16.72 8.74
C HIS A 298 21.41 17.31 9.19
N ASP A 299 22.48 16.96 8.46
CA ASP A 299 23.83 17.46 8.75
C ASP A 299 23.88 18.97 8.52
N ALA A 300 24.79 19.66 9.22
CA ALA A 300 24.81 21.13 9.30
C ALA A 300 25.01 21.85 7.94
N SER A 301 25.46 21.13 6.90
CA SER A 301 25.58 21.62 5.52
C SER A 301 24.30 21.50 4.68
N GLU A 302 23.32 20.70 5.11
CA GLU A 302 22.06 20.44 4.39
C GLU A 302 20.87 21.21 4.99
N ALA A 303 20.99 21.67 6.24
CA ALA A 303 20.04 22.61 6.82
C ALA A 303 20.10 23.99 6.10
N PRO A 304 18.97 24.65 5.78
CA PRO A 304 18.95 26.00 5.20
C PRO A 304 19.49 27.13 6.12
N LEU A 305 20.12 26.78 7.25
CA LEU A 305 20.06 27.53 8.50
C LEU A 305 21.38 27.48 9.30
N GLY A 306 22.46 27.97 8.69
CA GLY A 306 23.67 28.42 9.39
C GLY A 306 24.80 27.40 9.54
N SER A 307 26.03 27.90 9.59
CA SER A 307 27.26 27.11 9.78
C SER A 307 27.50 26.80 11.26
N GLU A 308 26.68 25.91 11.82
CA GLU A 308 26.84 25.43 13.20
C GLU A 308 28.02 24.45 13.33
N PRO A 309 28.58 24.25 14.55
CA PRO A 309 29.64 23.27 14.79
C PRO A 309 29.18 21.84 14.47
N ALA A 310 30.10 20.96 14.06
CA ALA A 310 29.77 19.55 13.72
C ALA A 310 29.29 18.68 14.91
N SER A 311 29.28 19.21 16.13
CA SER A 311 28.61 18.63 17.31
C SER A 311 27.12 18.96 17.39
N HIS A 312 26.66 19.95 16.62
CA HIS A 312 25.28 20.41 16.55
C HIS A 312 24.65 19.87 15.26
N ARG A 313 23.58 19.09 15.39
CA ARG A 313 22.90 18.44 14.26
C ARG A 313 21.39 18.49 14.42
N ALA A 314 20.67 18.50 13.31
CA ALA A 314 19.21 18.41 13.31
C ALA A 314 18.77 16.95 13.06
N ILE A 315 17.66 16.56 13.69
CA ILE A 315 17.01 15.25 13.49
C ILE A 315 15.53 15.51 13.21
N THR A 316 14.98 14.87 12.18
CA THR A 316 13.53 14.77 11.98
C THR A 316 13.03 13.38 12.31
N LEU A 317 11.82 13.28 12.86
CA LEU A 317 11.10 12.02 13.05
C LEU A 317 9.58 12.24 13.07
N PHE A 318 8.82 11.18 12.80
CA PHE A 318 7.37 11.14 13.00
C PHE A 318 7.06 10.47 14.34
N ASP A 319 6.58 11.25 15.32
CA ASP A 319 6.18 10.78 16.64
C ASP A 319 4.71 10.34 16.58
N ASN A 320 4.51 9.04 16.33
CA ASN A 320 3.21 8.38 16.33
C ASN A 320 2.44 8.63 17.63
N SER A 321 3.14 8.65 18.77
CA SER A 321 2.66 8.92 20.14
C SER A 321 1.52 8.01 20.67
N SER A 322 1.01 7.10 19.84
CA SER A 322 -0.04 6.12 20.13
C SER A 322 0.37 4.72 19.68
N ARG A 323 -0.12 3.68 20.36
CA ARG A 323 -0.01 2.26 19.92
C ARG A 323 -1.33 1.67 19.44
N GLY A 324 -2.40 2.48 19.41
CA GLY A 324 -3.76 2.04 19.21
C GLY A 324 -4.48 1.61 20.49
N LYS A 325 -5.51 0.78 20.29
CA LYS A 325 -6.46 0.31 21.32
C LYS A 325 -5.76 -0.13 22.62
N GLY A 326 -6.05 0.56 23.72
CA GLY A 326 -5.46 0.25 25.03
C GLY A 326 -4.11 0.92 25.31
N ALA A 327 -3.81 2.04 24.67
CA ALA A 327 -2.90 3.06 25.18
C ALA A 327 -3.67 4.36 25.51
N THR A 328 -3.00 5.29 26.19
CA THR A 328 -3.41 6.70 26.20
C THR A 328 -3.27 7.26 24.79
N GLU A 329 -4.38 7.53 24.12
CA GLU A 329 -4.36 8.12 22.78
C GLU A 329 -3.83 9.55 22.83
N ARG A 330 -2.93 9.86 21.89
CA ARG A 330 -2.38 11.17 21.60
C ARG A 330 -2.36 11.32 20.07
N THR A 331 -2.61 12.54 19.60
CA THR A 331 -2.42 12.90 18.19
C THR A 331 -0.97 12.70 17.79
N SER A 332 -0.71 12.24 16.57
CA SER A 332 0.65 12.07 16.05
C SER A 332 1.19 13.42 15.54
N ARG A 333 2.51 13.61 15.62
CA ARG A 333 3.17 14.88 15.26
C ARG A 333 4.47 14.64 14.51
N GLY A 334 4.87 15.61 13.70
CA GLY A 334 6.26 15.71 13.24
C GLY A 334 7.11 16.40 14.30
N LEU A 335 8.32 15.91 14.55
CA LEU A 335 9.31 16.60 15.37
C LEU A 335 10.54 16.96 14.53
N LEU A 336 11.00 18.19 14.69
CA LEU A 336 12.32 18.65 14.29
C LEU A 336 13.10 19.02 15.55
N LEU A 337 14.16 18.27 15.84
CA LEU A 337 14.99 18.39 17.04
C LEU A 337 16.37 18.93 16.67
N ASN A 338 16.96 19.74 17.54
CA ASN A 338 18.39 20.04 17.52
C ASN A 338 19.06 19.21 18.64
N ILE A 339 20.14 18.49 18.33
CA ILE A 339 21.03 17.85 19.30
C ILE A 339 22.37 18.58 19.37
N ASN A 340 22.98 18.60 20.55
CA ASN A 340 24.37 18.95 20.79
C ASN A 340 25.06 17.74 21.46
N GLU A 341 25.97 17.10 20.74
CA GLU A 341 26.67 15.87 21.14
C GLU A 341 27.88 16.12 22.06
N GLN A 342 28.27 17.38 22.27
CA GLN A 342 29.37 17.74 23.17
C GLN A 342 28.85 17.94 24.60
N ASP A 343 27.76 18.70 24.74
CA ASP A 343 27.13 18.98 26.04
C ASP A 343 26.03 17.97 26.37
N MET A 344 25.74 17.03 25.45
CA MET A 344 24.67 16.03 25.53
C MET A 344 23.31 16.66 25.86
N THR A 345 22.93 17.69 25.09
CA THR A 345 21.63 18.37 25.20
C THR A 345 20.79 18.19 23.94
N VAL A 346 19.46 18.15 24.10
CA VAL A 346 18.50 18.10 22.99
C VAL A 346 17.41 19.15 23.20
N GLN A 347 17.00 19.82 22.12
CA GLN A 347 15.93 20.81 22.13
C GLN A 347 14.96 20.56 20.99
N VAL A 348 13.66 20.74 21.24
CA VAL A 348 12.66 20.86 20.18
C VAL A 348 12.91 22.15 19.43
N ARG A 349 13.16 22.05 18.12
CA ARG A 349 13.20 23.21 17.23
C ARG A 349 11.81 23.55 16.71
N HIS A 350 11.00 22.52 16.39
CA HIS A 350 9.62 22.68 15.97
C HIS A 350 8.79 21.39 16.22
N GLU A 351 7.49 21.55 16.47
CA GLU A 351 6.49 20.47 16.52
C GLU A 351 5.37 20.72 15.50
N TYR A 352 5.25 19.82 14.52
CA TYR A 352 4.27 19.91 13.44
C TYR A 352 3.01 19.13 13.83
N TRP A 353 2.04 19.86 14.38
CA TRP A 353 0.74 19.35 14.79
C TRP A 353 -0.33 19.63 13.73
N ASN A 354 -1.13 18.62 13.39
CA ASN A 354 -2.27 18.81 12.49
C ASN A 354 -3.49 19.37 13.28
N PRO A 355 -4.13 20.47 12.83
CA PRO A 355 -5.38 20.99 13.40
C PRO A 355 -6.54 19.97 13.41
N ILE A 356 -6.58 19.08 12.42
CA ILE A 356 -7.41 17.87 12.42
C ILE A 356 -6.62 16.77 13.15
N PRO A 357 -7.07 16.27 14.32
CA PRO A 357 -6.23 15.44 15.19
C PRO A 357 -6.10 14.00 14.69
N ILE A 358 -5.25 13.77 13.67
CA ILE A 358 -4.93 12.45 13.14
C ILE A 358 -4.03 11.67 14.14
N SER A 359 -4.53 10.54 14.63
CA SER A 359 -3.79 9.59 15.47
C SER A 359 -3.38 8.38 14.62
N SER A 360 -2.09 8.22 14.38
CA SER A 360 -1.54 7.12 13.58
C SER A 360 -0.67 6.19 14.45
N GLN A 361 -1.20 5.00 14.74
CA GLN A 361 -0.60 4.04 15.67
C GLN A 361 0.70 3.38 15.18
N SER A 362 1.03 3.48 13.89
CA SER A 362 2.24 2.90 13.28
C SER A 362 2.53 3.54 11.93
N GLN A 363 3.75 3.33 11.42
CA GLN A 363 4.18 3.80 10.10
C GLN A 363 4.22 5.35 10.03
N GLY A 364 4.42 5.91 8.85
CA GLY A 364 4.43 7.35 8.60
C GLY A 364 5.83 7.96 8.46
N SER A 365 5.85 9.19 7.97
CA SER A 365 7.07 9.93 7.59
C SER A 365 6.96 11.41 7.94
N LEU A 366 8.10 12.01 8.27
CA LEU A 366 8.36 13.45 8.15
C LEU A 366 9.46 13.63 7.09
N GLN A 367 9.21 14.43 6.07
CA GLN A 367 10.18 14.83 5.05
C GLN A 367 10.34 16.37 5.04
N VAL A 368 11.59 16.85 4.99
CA VAL A 368 11.91 18.23 4.61
C VAL A 368 11.99 18.29 3.09
N LEU A 369 11.30 19.25 2.46
CA LEU A 369 11.26 19.45 1.01
C LEU A 369 12.26 20.53 0.57
N ASP A 370 12.71 20.49 -0.69
CA ASP A 370 13.68 21.44 -1.31
C ASP A 370 13.34 22.93 -1.09
N ASN A 371 12.05 23.25 -0.92
CA ASN A 371 11.53 24.61 -0.72
C ASN A 371 11.47 25.04 0.76
N GLY A 372 11.88 24.18 1.70
CA GLY A 372 11.77 24.39 3.14
C GLY A 372 10.42 24.01 3.75
N ASN A 373 9.44 23.55 2.97
CA ASN A 373 8.18 23.01 3.50
C ASN A 373 8.42 21.63 4.13
N ILE A 374 7.48 21.22 4.99
CA ILE A 374 7.55 19.97 5.76
C ILE A 374 6.35 19.10 5.38
N LEU A 375 6.61 17.94 4.79
CA LEU A 375 5.59 16.94 4.47
C LEU A 375 5.49 15.91 5.59
N ILE A 376 4.27 15.64 6.06
CA ILE A 376 3.97 14.53 6.96
C ILE A 376 3.04 13.54 6.26
N GLY A 377 3.49 12.30 6.11
CA GLY A 377 2.66 11.17 5.69
C GLY A 377 2.16 10.38 6.90
N TYR A 378 0.85 10.18 7.04
CA TYR A 378 0.27 9.57 8.24
C TYR A 378 0.27 8.04 8.25
N GLY A 379 0.91 7.37 7.30
CA GLY A 379 1.24 5.95 7.40
C GLY A 379 0.02 5.03 7.44
N TYR A 380 -0.34 4.58 8.65
CA TYR A 380 -1.54 3.78 8.93
C TYR A 380 -2.87 4.55 8.77
N ASN A 381 -2.84 5.84 8.45
CA ASN A 381 -4.00 6.59 7.95
C ASN A 381 -3.71 7.09 6.53
N ALA A 382 -4.70 7.01 5.65
CA ALA A 382 -4.58 7.35 4.22
C ALA A 382 -4.54 8.87 3.95
N ALA A 383 -3.65 9.61 4.62
CA ALA A 383 -3.56 11.07 4.58
C ALA A 383 -2.13 11.60 4.55
N TRP A 384 -1.96 12.84 4.11
CA TRP A 384 -0.75 13.63 4.30
C TRP A 384 -1.06 15.13 4.49
N THR A 385 -0.13 15.84 5.12
CA THR A 385 -0.18 17.29 5.32
C THR A 385 1.16 17.92 4.95
N GLU A 386 1.14 18.94 4.11
CA GLU A 386 2.29 19.80 3.80
C GLU A 386 2.17 21.10 4.61
N PHE A 387 3.18 21.37 5.43
CA PHE A 387 3.28 22.55 6.29
C PHE A 387 4.34 23.53 5.77
N SER A 388 4.21 24.80 6.14
CA SER A 388 5.32 25.75 6.09
C SER A 388 6.44 25.32 7.06
N ALA A 389 7.65 25.84 6.89
CA ALA A 389 8.75 25.69 7.87
C ALA A 389 8.37 26.14 9.29
N ASN A 390 7.35 26.99 9.44
CA ASN A 390 6.86 27.52 10.71
C ASN A 390 5.66 26.74 11.28
N GLY A 391 5.16 25.71 10.58
CA GLY A 391 4.05 24.88 11.03
C GLY A 391 2.65 25.31 10.57
N ASP A 392 2.54 26.25 9.61
CA ASP A 392 1.25 26.59 9.01
C ASP A 392 0.82 25.49 8.03
N VAL A 393 -0.41 24.97 8.11
CA VAL A 393 -0.91 23.99 7.12
C VAL A 393 -1.08 24.68 5.77
N LEU A 394 -0.38 24.21 4.74
CA LEU A 394 -0.47 24.72 3.37
C LEU A 394 -1.41 23.85 2.52
N CYS A 395 -1.22 22.53 2.58
CA CYS A 395 -2.08 21.56 1.90
C CYS A 395 -2.33 20.34 2.79
N GLU A 396 -3.52 19.80 2.70
CA GLU A 396 -3.92 18.62 3.46
C GLU A 396 -4.91 17.80 2.63
N ALA A 397 -4.54 16.55 2.34
CA ALA A 397 -5.28 15.67 1.47
C ALA A 397 -5.28 14.24 2.00
N HIS A 398 -6.34 13.50 1.67
CA HIS A 398 -6.44 12.09 1.97
C HIS A 398 -6.99 11.28 0.80
N PHE A 399 -6.51 10.04 0.68
CA PHE A 399 -6.80 9.10 -0.40
C PHE A 399 -7.77 7.97 0.01
N GLY A 400 -8.14 7.90 1.29
CA GLY A 400 -9.22 7.03 1.80
C GLY A 400 -10.13 7.78 2.76
N PRO A 401 -11.43 7.43 2.88
CA PRO A 401 -12.40 8.08 3.75
C PRO A 401 -11.91 8.28 5.19
N ALA A 402 -11.98 9.52 5.69
CA ALA A 402 -11.54 9.84 7.05
C ALA A 402 -12.27 9.07 8.16
N GLY A 403 -13.55 8.73 7.97
CA GLY A 403 -14.31 7.86 8.88
C GLY A 403 -13.81 6.41 8.95
N GLY A 404 -12.89 6.02 8.06
CA GLY A 404 -12.18 4.74 8.07
C GLY A 404 -10.76 4.80 8.62
N PHE A 405 -10.27 5.95 9.10
CA PHE A 405 -8.95 6.05 9.73
C PHE A 405 -8.85 5.13 10.96
N GLY A 406 -7.65 4.60 11.20
CA GLY A 406 -7.40 3.62 12.27
C GLY A 406 -7.88 2.19 11.98
N THR A 407 -8.47 1.90 10.81
CA THR A 407 -8.90 0.53 10.44
C THR A 407 -7.83 -0.29 9.72
N GLY A 408 -6.96 0.36 8.93
CA GLY A 408 -6.03 -0.31 8.02
C GLY A 408 -6.61 -0.63 6.64
N ASN A 409 -7.89 -0.29 6.36
CA ASN A 409 -8.55 -0.56 5.07
C ASN A 409 -7.78 -0.03 3.85
N ILE A 410 -7.18 1.17 3.98
CA ILE A 410 -6.31 1.82 3.01
C ILE A 410 -5.21 2.53 3.78
N ILE A 411 -3.95 2.27 3.42
CA ILE A 411 -2.75 2.83 4.04
C ILE A 411 -1.63 2.97 2.99
N SER A 412 -0.67 3.86 3.23
CA SER A 412 0.61 3.92 2.51
C SER A 412 1.70 4.09 3.56
N TYR A 413 2.67 3.17 3.62
CA TYR A 413 3.58 3.06 4.76
C TYR A 413 4.34 4.36 5.07
N ARG A 414 4.73 5.09 4.03
CA ARG A 414 5.16 6.50 4.08
C ARG A 414 4.51 7.25 2.91
N THR A 415 4.58 8.57 2.94
CA THR A 415 4.32 9.46 1.80
C THR A 415 5.54 10.35 1.62
N PHE A 416 5.95 10.56 0.37
CA PHE A 416 7.09 11.39 0.00
C PHE A 416 6.73 12.34 -1.16
N LYS A 417 7.50 13.40 -1.38
CA LYS A 417 7.27 14.35 -2.48
C LYS A 417 8.57 14.84 -3.11
N HIS A 418 8.80 14.45 -4.36
CA HIS A 418 10.06 14.66 -5.10
C HIS A 418 9.81 15.07 -6.55
N ARG A 419 10.75 15.77 -7.19
CA ARG A 419 10.74 15.93 -8.66
C ARG A 419 11.04 14.59 -9.34
N TRP A 420 10.43 14.36 -10.51
CA TRP A 420 10.68 13.18 -11.32
C TRP A 420 10.72 13.53 -12.81
N THR A 421 11.44 12.73 -13.60
CA THR A 421 11.45 12.82 -15.05
C THR A 421 11.27 11.42 -15.63
N GLY A 422 10.02 10.99 -15.74
CA GLY A 422 9.62 9.75 -16.38
C GLY A 422 9.55 9.87 -17.90
N ARG A 423 10.26 8.96 -18.59
CA ARG A 423 10.45 8.83 -20.03
C ARG A 423 10.19 7.35 -20.46
N PRO A 424 8.95 6.85 -20.34
CA PRO A 424 8.62 5.44 -20.58
C PRO A 424 8.94 4.99 -22.01
N THR A 425 9.21 3.70 -22.18
CA THR A 425 9.56 3.07 -23.47
C THR A 425 8.38 2.48 -24.23
N SER A 426 7.20 2.38 -23.61
CA SER A 426 5.93 2.10 -24.29
C SER A 426 5.51 3.27 -25.19
N SER A 427 4.58 3.03 -26.11
CA SER A 427 3.85 4.12 -26.78
C SER A 427 2.73 4.67 -25.87
N PRO A 428 2.09 5.80 -26.21
CA PRO A 428 0.86 6.23 -25.54
C PRO A 428 -0.29 5.20 -25.70
N ASP A 429 -1.09 5.04 -24.66
CA ASP A 429 -2.38 4.33 -24.70
C ASP A 429 -3.45 5.29 -25.28
N VAL A 430 -4.35 4.78 -26.12
CA VAL A 430 -5.33 5.63 -26.82
C VAL A 430 -6.68 4.94 -27.03
N ALA A 431 -7.78 5.69 -26.88
CA ALA A 431 -9.15 5.24 -27.14
C ALA A 431 -9.86 6.19 -28.13
N PHE A 432 -10.22 5.67 -29.30
CA PHE A 432 -10.92 6.42 -30.35
C PHE A 432 -12.44 6.24 -30.25
N ALA A 433 -13.17 7.37 -30.21
CA ALA A 433 -14.62 7.47 -30.33
C ALA A 433 -14.99 8.43 -31.49
N GLU A 434 -16.29 8.59 -31.81
CA GLU A 434 -16.74 9.45 -32.92
C GLU A 434 -16.32 10.93 -32.77
N THR A 435 -16.46 11.49 -31.56
CA THR A 435 -16.32 12.94 -31.30
C THR A 435 -15.05 13.33 -30.55
N HIS A 436 -14.31 12.36 -30.02
CA HIS A 436 -13.10 12.58 -29.23
C HIS A 436 -12.16 11.38 -29.28
N VAL A 437 -10.90 11.62 -28.94
CA VAL A 437 -9.88 10.61 -28.69
C VAL A 437 -9.34 10.84 -27.29
N ALA A 438 -9.52 9.86 -26.40
CA ALA A 438 -8.89 9.87 -25.08
C ALA A 438 -7.48 9.31 -25.20
N VAL A 439 -6.49 9.94 -24.57
CA VAL A 439 -5.08 9.50 -24.58
C VAL A 439 -4.46 9.63 -23.19
N SER A 440 -3.66 8.64 -22.82
CA SER A 440 -2.79 8.68 -21.64
C SER A 440 -1.45 8.02 -21.95
N TRP A 441 -0.42 8.23 -21.12
CA TRP A 441 0.86 7.55 -21.28
C TRP A 441 1.52 7.39 -19.91
N ASN A 442 1.47 6.16 -19.40
CA ASN A 442 1.81 5.81 -18.03
C ASN A 442 3.26 6.21 -17.69
N GLY A 443 3.42 7.23 -16.85
CA GLY A 443 4.72 7.78 -16.43
C GLY A 443 5.37 8.80 -17.35
N ALA A 444 4.72 9.24 -18.45
CA ALA A 444 5.29 10.24 -19.34
C ALA A 444 5.14 11.66 -18.78
N THR A 445 6.14 12.11 -18.01
CA THR A 445 6.10 13.38 -17.27
C THR A 445 6.29 14.64 -18.14
N GLU A 446 7.02 14.54 -19.25
CA GLU A 446 7.44 15.70 -20.06
C GLU A 446 6.43 16.10 -21.14
N VAL A 447 5.33 15.36 -21.28
CA VAL A 447 4.29 15.63 -22.28
C VAL A 447 3.50 16.88 -21.88
N ALA A 448 3.69 17.98 -22.61
CA ALA A 448 2.97 19.23 -22.38
C ALA A 448 1.71 19.35 -23.26
N LYS A 449 1.70 18.73 -24.44
CA LYS A 449 0.61 18.81 -25.42
C LYS A 449 0.39 17.48 -26.13
N TRP A 450 -0.84 17.25 -26.53
CA TRP A 450 -1.25 16.13 -27.39
C TRP A 450 -1.72 16.66 -28.74
N ALA A 451 -1.23 16.07 -29.83
CA ALA A 451 -1.69 16.37 -31.18
C ALA A 451 -2.37 15.13 -31.80
N LEU A 452 -3.59 15.31 -32.31
CA LEU A 452 -4.24 14.35 -33.20
C LEU A 452 -3.80 14.69 -34.63
N GLU A 453 -3.19 13.73 -35.32
CA GLU A 453 -2.73 13.87 -36.70
C GLU A 453 -3.42 12.89 -37.64
N GLY A 454 -3.57 13.27 -38.90
CA GLY A 454 -4.19 12.45 -39.93
C GLY A 454 -3.38 12.36 -41.22
N ILE A 455 -3.59 11.27 -41.98
CA ILE A 455 -2.95 11.02 -43.28
C ILE A 455 -3.95 10.35 -44.25
N GLY A 456 -3.67 10.46 -45.56
CA GLY A 456 -4.51 9.93 -46.63
C GLY A 456 -5.80 10.74 -46.79
N HIS A 457 -5.67 11.96 -47.33
CA HIS A 457 -6.78 12.90 -47.51
C HIS A 457 -7.82 12.36 -48.51
N ALA A 458 -9.08 12.20 -48.07
CA ALA A 458 -10.12 11.44 -48.77
C ALA A 458 -10.45 11.97 -50.18
N ALA A 459 -10.23 13.26 -50.44
CA ALA A 459 -10.52 13.90 -51.72
C ALA A 459 -9.43 13.75 -52.80
N ASN A 460 -8.19 13.38 -52.44
CA ASN A 460 -7.04 13.34 -53.37
C ASN A 460 -6.81 11.94 -53.98
N TRP A 461 -7.70 10.98 -53.74
CA TRP A 461 -7.42 9.57 -54.04
C TRP A 461 -7.79 9.17 -55.47
N THR A 462 -6.81 8.62 -56.19
CA THR A 462 -7.01 7.76 -57.38
C THR A 462 -6.54 6.35 -57.03
N ASP A 463 -7.02 5.32 -57.74
CA ASP A 463 -6.66 3.90 -57.51
C ASP A 463 -5.16 3.55 -57.66
N SER A 464 -4.28 4.52 -57.94
CA SER A 464 -2.84 4.33 -57.95
C SER A 464 -2.28 4.28 -56.51
N ALA A 465 -1.65 3.17 -56.15
CA ALA A 465 -1.25 2.83 -54.78
C ALA A 465 0.02 3.56 -54.28
N ASP A 466 0.26 4.79 -54.74
CA ASP A 466 1.53 5.52 -54.58
C ASP A 466 1.32 6.95 -54.05
N SER A 467 0.25 7.16 -53.26
CA SER A 467 -0.18 8.47 -52.74
C SER A 467 0.13 8.71 -51.25
N ASP A 468 1.05 7.94 -50.66
CA ASP A 468 1.56 8.15 -49.28
C ASP A 468 2.63 9.27 -49.20
N LEU A 469 2.66 10.18 -50.19
CA LEU A 469 3.65 11.26 -50.32
C LEU A 469 3.34 12.51 -49.48
N ASP A 470 2.09 12.72 -49.08
CA ASP A 470 1.70 13.75 -48.13
C ASP A 470 1.83 13.19 -46.70
N GLY A 471 2.74 13.75 -45.91
CA GLY A 471 2.98 13.32 -44.52
C GLY A 471 1.79 13.58 -43.58
N PHE A 472 1.90 13.07 -42.34
CA PHE A 472 0.90 13.32 -41.30
C PHE A 472 0.71 14.83 -41.05
N ALA A 473 -0.55 15.26 -41.05
CA ALA A 473 -0.95 16.64 -40.82
C ALA A 473 -1.74 16.76 -39.51
N VAL A 474 -1.45 17.81 -38.72
CA VAL A 474 -2.15 18.08 -37.46
C VAL A 474 -3.62 18.42 -37.75
N VAL A 475 -4.53 17.68 -37.12
CA VAL A 475 -5.98 17.90 -37.16
C VAL A 475 -6.44 18.75 -35.99
N SER A 476 -5.90 18.47 -34.80
CA SER A 476 -6.28 19.10 -33.53
C SER A 476 -5.11 18.98 -32.56
N ALA A 477 -4.93 19.95 -31.67
CA ALA A 477 -3.92 19.88 -30.61
C ALA A 477 -4.43 20.55 -29.33
N VAL A 478 -4.17 19.92 -28.18
CA VAL A 478 -4.62 20.35 -26.86
C VAL A 478 -3.48 20.27 -25.84
N PRO A 479 -3.43 21.11 -24.80
CA PRO A 479 -2.55 20.90 -23.64
C PRO A 479 -2.87 19.57 -22.95
N LYS A 480 -1.89 18.94 -22.30
CA LYS A 480 -2.14 17.79 -21.42
C LYS A 480 -2.93 18.24 -20.19
N SER A 481 -3.97 17.48 -19.86
CA SER A 481 -4.74 17.59 -18.61
C SER A 481 -4.73 16.24 -17.90
N GLY A 482 -4.45 16.21 -16.59
CA GLY A 482 -4.52 14.99 -15.78
C GLY A 482 -3.64 13.84 -16.28
N PHE A 483 -4.03 12.61 -15.94
CA PHE A 483 -3.49 11.38 -16.54
C PHE A 483 -3.99 11.22 -17.98
N GLU A 484 -5.31 11.39 -18.17
CA GLU A 484 -6.01 11.22 -19.43
C GLU A 484 -6.51 12.56 -20.00
N THR A 485 -6.22 12.80 -21.27
CA THR A 485 -6.64 14.02 -21.98
C THR A 485 -7.58 13.66 -23.12
N ASN A 486 -8.71 14.38 -23.24
CA ASN A 486 -9.63 14.25 -24.36
C ASN A 486 -9.27 15.23 -25.49
N ILE A 487 -8.86 14.70 -26.64
CA ILE A 487 -8.63 15.48 -27.86
C ILE A 487 -9.93 15.51 -28.68
N PRO A 488 -10.48 16.68 -29.05
CA PRO A 488 -11.71 16.75 -29.84
C PRO A 488 -11.45 16.33 -31.31
N VAL A 489 -12.38 15.54 -31.85
CA VAL A 489 -12.42 15.11 -33.26
C VAL A 489 -13.39 16.01 -34.04
N PRO A 490 -12.97 16.66 -35.14
CA PRO A 490 -13.88 17.44 -35.98
C PRO A 490 -14.93 16.56 -36.70
N ASP A 491 -16.20 17.01 -36.72
CA ASP A 491 -17.34 16.36 -37.40
C ASP A 491 -17.04 15.92 -38.84
N GLN A 492 -16.21 16.70 -39.55
CA GLN A 492 -15.75 16.43 -40.90
C GLN A 492 -14.26 16.07 -40.89
N MET A 493 -13.94 14.84 -40.48
CA MET A 493 -12.60 14.29 -40.57
C MET A 493 -12.23 13.97 -42.03
N PRO A 494 -11.23 14.64 -42.64
CA PRO A 494 -10.91 14.42 -44.05
C PRO A 494 -9.87 13.30 -44.28
N TYR A 495 -9.31 12.71 -43.22
CA TYR A 495 -8.22 11.74 -43.28
C TYR A 495 -8.69 10.29 -43.08
N ARG A 496 -8.08 9.36 -43.83
CA ARG A 496 -8.38 7.91 -43.75
C ARG A 496 -7.69 7.20 -42.58
N ARG A 497 -6.60 7.75 -42.06
CA ARG A 497 -5.88 7.22 -40.89
C ARG A 497 -5.55 8.32 -39.90
N LEU A 498 -5.60 8.00 -38.61
CA LEU A 498 -5.28 8.91 -37.50
C LEU A 498 -4.23 8.32 -36.56
N ARG A 499 -3.44 9.17 -35.93
CA ARG A 499 -2.56 8.84 -34.79
C ARG A 499 -2.58 9.98 -33.78
N VAL A 500 -2.20 9.68 -32.53
CA VAL A 500 -1.94 10.71 -31.51
C VAL A 500 -0.43 10.82 -31.29
N VAL A 501 0.07 12.04 -31.12
CA VAL A 501 1.47 12.39 -30.92
C VAL A 501 1.64 13.15 -29.61
N ALA A 502 2.59 12.71 -28.79
CA ALA A 502 3.01 13.36 -27.55
C ALA A 502 4.05 14.44 -27.87
N LEU A 503 3.81 15.67 -27.42
CA LEU A 503 4.69 16.82 -27.63
C LEU A 503 5.15 17.42 -26.30
N ASP A 504 6.41 17.84 -26.24
CA ASP A 504 6.96 18.57 -25.09
C ASP A 504 6.55 20.08 -25.09
N GLN A 505 7.19 20.85 -24.22
CA GLN A 505 6.92 22.29 -24.08
C GLN A 505 7.29 23.07 -25.36
N ASP A 506 8.43 22.74 -25.99
CA ASP A 506 8.93 23.38 -27.22
C ASP A 506 8.20 22.87 -28.48
N GLY A 507 7.59 21.69 -28.42
CA GLY A 507 6.85 21.06 -29.52
C GLY A 507 7.63 19.94 -30.24
N ALA A 508 8.70 19.40 -29.65
CA ALA A 508 9.35 18.21 -30.17
C ALA A 508 8.54 16.94 -29.84
N ILE A 509 8.65 15.93 -30.70
CA ILE A 509 7.92 14.66 -30.56
C ILE A 509 8.62 13.77 -29.53
N LEU A 510 7.92 13.46 -28.44
CA LEU A 510 8.36 12.51 -27.42
C LEU A 510 7.96 11.07 -27.76
N GLY A 511 6.80 10.88 -28.38
CA GLY A 511 6.23 9.57 -28.72
C GLY A 511 4.97 9.69 -29.56
N GLN A 512 4.47 8.57 -30.08
CA GLN A 512 3.32 8.53 -30.98
C GLN A 512 2.60 7.19 -30.91
N THR A 513 1.30 7.15 -31.19
CA THR A 513 0.53 5.91 -31.30
C THR A 513 0.72 5.26 -32.67
N THR A 514 0.45 3.95 -32.76
CA THR A 514 0.26 3.27 -34.05
C THR A 514 -0.93 3.89 -34.80
N PRO A 515 -0.82 4.22 -36.11
CA PRO A 515 -1.92 4.79 -36.85
C PRO A 515 -3.10 3.82 -37.04
N VAL A 516 -4.31 4.26 -36.72
CA VAL A 516 -5.57 3.51 -36.92
C VAL A 516 -6.29 3.99 -38.17
N ASN A 517 -7.06 3.13 -38.84
CA ASN A 517 -7.96 3.55 -39.91
C ASN A 517 -9.18 4.28 -39.29
N TRP A 518 -9.55 5.45 -39.83
CA TRP A 518 -10.73 6.19 -39.37
C TRP A 518 -12.01 5.60 -39.94
N THR A 519 -12.89 5.09 -39.08
CA THR A 519 -14.16 4.45 -39.44
C THR A 519 -15.31 5.00 -38.56
N PRO A 520 -15.84 6.20 -38.87
CA PRO A 520 -16.78 6.89 -37.97
C PRO A 520 -18.08 6.11 -37.71
N ASP A 521 -18.59 5.36 -38.69
CA ASP A 521 -19.74 4.46 -38.50
C ASP A 521 -19.50 3.36 -37.45
N LYS A 522 -18.23 2.96 -37.27
CA LYS A 522 -17.83 2.07 -36.19
C LYS A 522 -17.73 2.82 -34.87
N PHE A 523 -17.05 3.97 -34.86
CA PHE A 523 -16.81 4.75 -33.64
C PHE A 523 -18.05 5.44 -33.06
N ARG A 524 -19.17 5.46 -33.81
CA ARG A 524 -20.54 5.69 -33.30
C ARG A 524 -21.03 4.65 -32.28
N ASN A 525 -20.53 3.42 -32.38
CA ASN A 525 -21.09 2.24 -31.69
C ASN A 525 -20.06 1.50 -30.80
N GLU A 526 -18.76 1.62 -31.11
CA GLU A 526 -17.66 0.96 -30.40
C GLU A 526 -16.51 1.95 -30.14
N VAL A 527 -15.99 2.00 -28.91
CA VAL A 527 -14.71 2.67 -28.62
C VAL A 527 -13.56 1.72 -28.98
N LEU A 528 -12.62 2.18 -29.82
CA LEU A 528 -11.43 1.40 -30.16
C LEU A 528 -10.27 1.80 -29.26
N VAL A 529 -9.97 0.95 -28.28
CA VAL A 529 -8.77 1.05 -27.44
C VAL A 529 -7.58 0.39 -28.16
N VAL A 530 -6.46 1.09 -28.22
CA VAL A 530 -5.15 0.60 -28.66
C VAL A 530 -4.15 0.91 -27.55
N SER A 531 -3.57 -0.13 -26.95
CA SER A 531 -2.54 0.05 -25.94
C SER A 531 -1.17 0.26 -26.58
N GLY A 532 -0.32 1.03 -25.91
CA GLY A 532 1.07 1.28 -26.30
C GLY A 532 2.11 0.31 -25.72
N GLU A 533 1.69 -0.65 -24.88
CA GLU A 533 2.53 -1.80 -24.52
C GLU A 533 2.48 -2.87 -25.62
N GLU A 534 3.62 -3.49 -25.94
CA GLU A 534 3.61 -4.69 -26.79
C GLU A 534 2.94 -5.85 -26.04
N GLU A 535 1.79 -6.33 -26.52
CA GLU A 535 1.12 -7.50 -25.95
C GLU A 535 2.00 -8.76 -26.05
N THR A 536 2.78 -9.02 -25.00
CA THR A 536 3.57 -10.25 -24.91
C THR A 536 2.65 -11.46 -25.06
N LEU A 537 3.04 -12.40 -25.93
CA LEU A 537 2.21 -13.52 -26.40
C LEU A 537 1.70 -14.46 -25.27
N SER A 538 2.19 -14.29 -24.05
CA SER A 538 1.70 -14.93 -22.84
C SER A 538 0.23 -14.59 -22.52
N GLN A 539 -0.13 -13.29 -22.41
CA GLN A 539 -1.44 -12.89 -21.88
C GLN A 539 -2.61 -13.38 -22.76
N ARG A 540 -2.49 -13.28 -24.09
CA ARG A 540 -3.50 -13.77 -25.05
C ARG A 540 -3.78 -15.27 -24.91
N ASN A 541 -2.79 -16.06 -24.51
CA ASN A 541 -2.95 -17.50 -24.33
C ASN A 541 -3.58 -17.84 -22.99
N ILE A 542 -3.22 -17.15 -21.89
CA ILE A 542 -3.81 -17.37 -20.57
C ILE A 542 -5.33 -17.11 -20.60
N GLY A 543 -5.78 -15.98 -21.17
CA GLY A 543 -7.21 -15.68 -21.29
C GLY A 543 -8.00 -16.72 -22.09
N ARG A 544 -7.40 -17.27 -23.17
CA ARG A 544 -7.98 -18.35 -23.96
C ARG A 544 -8.01 -19.69 -23.22
N ILE A 545 -6.95 -20.04 -22.48
CA ILE A 545 -6.88 -21.26 -21.69
C ILE A 545 -7.91 -21.23 -20.54
N LEU A 546 -8.05 -20.09 -19.85
CA LEU A 546 -9.07 -19.91 -18.82
C LEU A 546 -10.49 -20.14 -19.36
N LEU A 547 -10.83 -19.53 -20.51
CA LEU A 547 -12.11 -19.76 -21.19
C LEU A 547 -12.33 -21.21 -21.63
N LEU A 548 -11.29 -21.86 -22.17
CA LEU A 548 -11.38 -23.25 -22.67
C LEU A 548 -11.42 -24.30 -21.56
N VAL A 549 -10.91 -24.02 -20.35
CA VAL A 549 -10.86 -24.98 -19.24
C VAL A 549 -12.00 -24.75 -18.24
N PHE A 550 -12.24 -23.53 -17.76
CA PHE A 550 -13.15 -23.29 -16.63
C PHE A 550 -14.64 -23.27 -17.02
N VAL A 551 -14.97 -22.93 -18.27
CA VAL A 551 -16.36 -23.01 -18.77
C VAL A 551 -16.84 -24.47 -18.83
N PRO A 552 -16.15 -25.44 -19.46
CA PRO A 552 -16.60 -26.83 -19.42
C PRO A 552 -16.52 -27.45 -18.01
N LEU A 553 -15.56 -27.04 -17.16
CA LEU A 553 -15.50 -27.53 -15.77
C LEU A 553 -16.72 -27.10 -14.95
N SER A 554 -17.12 -25.83 -15.05
CA SER A 554 -18.29 -25.32 -14.32
C SER A 554 -19.61 -25.91 -14.83
N VAL A 555 -19.74 -26.12 -16.15
CA VAL A 555 -20.89 -26.86 -16.73
C VAL A 555 -20.91 -28.31 -16.23
N ALA A 556 -19.77 -29.00 -16.19
CA ALA A 556 -19.69 -30.37 -15.67
C ALA A 556 -20.05 -30.45 -14.18
N LEU A 557 -19.59 -29.49 -13.37
CA LEU A 557 -19.95 -29.40 -11.94
C LEU A 557 -21.46 -29.20 -11.76
N PHE A 558 -22.07 -28.31 -12.53
CA PHE A 558 -23.51 -28.04 -12.49
C PHE A 558 -24.35 -29.28 -12.88
N VAL A 559 -23.94 -29.99 -13.94
CA VAL A 559 -24.57 -31.26 -14.35
C VAL A 559 -24.42 -32.34 -13.27
N PHE A 560 -23.26 -32.41 -12.61
CA PHE A 560 -23.03 -33.35 -11.51
C PHE A 560 -23.90 -33.04 -10.28
N CYS A 561 -24.05 -31.77 -9.90
CA CYS A 561 -24.97 -31.33 -8.84
C CYS A 561 -26.43 -31.66 -9.17
N LEU A 562 -26.87 -31.45 -10.42
CA LEU A 562 -28.21 -31.85 -10.88
C LEU A 562 -28.41 -33.37 -10.84
N TRP A 563 -27.39 -34.15 -11.20
CA TRP A 563 -27.42 -35.62 -11.09
C TRP A 563 -27.53 -36.08 -9.64
N LEU A 564 -26.72 -35.53 -8.73
CA LEU A 564 -26.81 -35.82 -7.28
C LEU A 564 -28.19 -35.46 -6.71
N GLY A 565 -28.73 -34.28 -7.04
CA GLY A 565 -30.06 -33.88 -6.62
C GLY A 565 -31.15 -34.84 -7.12
N ARG A 566 -31.03 -35.31 -8.37
CA ARG A 566 -31.94 -36.30 -8.95
C ARG A 566 -31.84 -37.68 -8.27
N GLN A 567 -30.63 -38.15 -7.95
CA GLN A 567 -30.42 -39.38 -7.17
C GLN A 567 -31.06 -39.26 -5.77
N HIS A 568 -30.86 -38.12 -5.10
CA HIS A 568 -31.41 -37.88 -3.77
C HIS A 568 -32.95 -37.84 -3.77
N LEU A 569 -33.56 -37.22 -4.80
CA LEU A 569 -35.01 -37.25 -5.04
C LEU A 569 -35.53 -38.67 -5.33
N GLN A 570 -34.81 -39.46 -6.15
CA GLN A 570 -35.18 -40.85 -6.43
C GLN A 570 -35.12 -41.72 -5.17
N LEU A 571 -34.07 -41.60 -4.35
CA LEU A 571 -33.96 -42.27 -3.05
C LEU A 571 -35.07 -41.86 -2.08
N HIS A 572 -35.42 -40.58 -2.03
CA HIS A 572 -36.49 -40.08 -1.16
C HIS A 572 -37.88 -40.56 -1.61
N MET A 573 -38.15 -40.60 -2.92
CA MET A 573 -39.36 -41.19 -3.49
C MET A 573 -39.43 -42.70 -3.21
N TRP A 574 -38.32 -43.43 -3.38
CA TRP A 574 -38.26 -44.87 -3.14
C TRP A 574 -38.60 -45.20 -1.69
N ARG A 575 -38.00 -44.47 -0.72
CA ARG A 575 -38.34 -44.57 0.71
C ARG A 575 -39.84 -44.35 0.97
N LEU A 576 -40.45 -43.31 0.39
CA LEU A 576 -41.88 -43.02 0.55
C LEU A 576 -42.75 -44.17 0.03
N THR A 577 -42.44 -44.74 -1.15
CA THR A 577 -43.15 -45.92 -1.67
C THR A 577 -42.92 -47.20 -0.86
N PHE A 578 -41.77 -47.33 -0.19
CA PHE A 578 -41.44 -48.50 0.62
C PHE A 578 -42.22 -48.49 1.95
N TYR A 579 -42.24 -47.36 2.66
CA TYR A 579 -43.04 -47.20 3.88
C TYR A 579 -44.55 -47.35 3.61
N HIS A 580 -45.07 -46.76 2.53
CA HIS A 580 -46.50 -46.85 2.22
C HIS A 580 -46.96 -48.27 1.82
N LYS A 581 -46.03 -49.16 1.44
CA LYS A 581 -46.32 -50.59 1.20
C LYS A 581 -46.28 -51.47 2.45
N LEU A 582 -45.58 -51.07 3.51
CA LEU A 582 -45.49 -51.84 4.75
C LEU A 582 -46.72 -51.61 5.66
N ASP A 583 -47.25 -50.38 5.68
CA ASP A 583 -48.31 -49.97 6.61
C ASP A 583 -49.72 -50.51 6.27
N GLN A 584 -49.90 -51.09 5.07
CA GLN A 584 -51.16 -51.75 4.66
C GLN A 584 -51.10 -53.29 4.75
N GLY A 585 -50.00 -53.87 5.26
CA GLY A 585 -49.68 -55.29 5.08
C GLY A 585 -49.62 -56.19 6.32
N ALA A 586 -49.92 -55.68 7.53
CA ALA A 586 -49.77 -56.48 8.76
C ALA A 586 -50.74 -56.10 9.91
N LYS A 587 -51.96 -56.65 9.90
CA LYS A 587 -52.83 -56.78 11.09
C LYS A 587 -53.51 -58.15 11.06
N SER A 588 -53.57 -58.82 12.23
CA SER A 588 -54.01 -60.22 12.47
C SER A 588 -53.25 -61.28 11.64
N GLU A 589 -52.69 -62.35 12.22
CA GLU A 589 -53.30 -63.27 13.19
C GLU A 589 -52.35 -63.70 14.34
N VAL A 590 -52.80 -64.66 15.15
CA VAL A 590 -52.21 -65.17 16.41
C VAL A 590 -52.01 -66.68 16.30
N TRP A 591 -50.95 -67.25 16.88
CA TRP A 591 -50.95 -68.54 17.61
C TRP A 591 -49.66 -68.71 18.46
N LEU A 592 -49.58 -69.77 19.27
CA LEU A 592 -48.72 -69.93 20.46
C LEU A 592 -47.61 -71.03 20.28
N PRO A 593 -46.68 -71.23 21.24
CA PRO A 593 -45.28 -71.60 20.93
C PRO A 593 -44.91 -73.07 21.14
N LEU A 594 -43.63 -73.39 20.87
CA LEU A 594 -42.93 -74.59 21.34
C LEU A 594 -41.67 -74.22 22.17
N ARG A 595 -41.25 -75.14 23.04
CA ARG A 595 -40.15 -75.07 24.04
C ARG A 595 -39.47 -76.46 24.10
N VAL A 596 -38.52 -76.70 25.03
CA VAL A 596 -37.70 -77.94 25.24
C VAL A 596 -36.46 -77.95 24.32
N SER A 597 -35.21 -78.27 24.72
CA SER A 597 -34.52 -78.44 26.03
C SER A 597 -32.99 -78.54 25.77
N ASP A 598 -32.02 -78.45 26.70
CA ASP A 598 -31.79 -77.73 27.98
C ASP A 598 -30.24 -77.83 28.22
N GLU A 599 -29.71 -78.07 29.45
CA GLU A 599 -28.26 -78.19 29.83
C GLU A 599 -27.45 -76.85 29.72
N LEU A 600 -26.88 -76.25 30.80
CA LEU A 600 -25.78 -76.64 31.72
C LEU A 600 -24.38 -76.58 31.04
N GLU A 601 -23.29 -76.04 31.59
CA GLU A 601 -22.95 -75.62 32.99
C GLU A 601 -21.80 -74.56 33.02
N GLU A 602 -21.70 -73.78 34.13
CA GLU A 602 -20.55 -73.36 34.99
C GLU A 602 -19.07 -73.34 34.49
N GLU A 603 -18.05 -72.68 35.11
CA GLU A 603 -17.83 -71.65 36.18
C GLU A 603 -16.40 -71.05 36.01
N GLU A 604 -15.92 -69.95 36.64
CA GLU A 604 -16.56 -68.84 37.39
C GLU A 604 -16.13 -67.48 36.72
N GLU A 605 -15.41 -66.46 37.23
CA GLU A 605 -14.90 -66.06 38.56
C GLU A 605 -14.87 -64.51 38.70
N ARG A 606 -15.50 -63.98 39.77
CA ARG A 606 -15.17 -62.82 40.68
C ARG A 606 -14.41 -61.55 40.21
N GLU A 607 -14.63 -60.35 40.76
CA GLU A 607 -15.66 -59.77 41.66
C GLU A 607 -15.59 -58.20 41.68
N GLN A 608 -16.75 -57.51 41.74
CA GLN A 608 -17.27 -56.62 42.83
C GLN A 608 -16.36 -55.57 43.55
N LEU A 609 -16.81 -54.54 44.33
CA LEU A 609 -18.07 -53.81 44.71
C LEU A 609 -17.55 -52.51 45.43
N ASP A 610 -18.24 -51.39 45.67
CA ASP A 610 -19.36 -50.65 45.05
C ASP A 610 -19.53 -49.27 45.77
N GLU A 611 -20.51 -48.45 45.38
CA GLU A 611 -21.03 -47.34 46.22
C GLU A 611 -22.05 -47.83 47.29
N PRO A 612 -22.28 -47.03 48.35
CA PRO A 612 -23.58 -46.98 49.04
C PRO A 612 -24.25 -45.59 48.89
N VAL A 613 -25.45 -45.44 48.32
CA VAL A 613 -26.80 -45.91 48.74
C VAL A 613 -27.58 -44.86 49.55
N ASP A 614 -28.55 -44.21 48.87
CA ASP A 614 -29.98 -44.06 49.28
C ASP A 614 -30.39 -43.16 50.48
N LEU A 615 -31.65 -42.69 50.65
CA LEU A 615 -32.89 -42.74 49.83
C LEU A 615 -33.91 -41.64 50.26
N GLU A 616 -35.08 -41.62 49.60
CA GLU A 616 -36.42 -41.18 50.11
C GLU A 616 -36.68 -39.66 50.37
N HIS A 617 -37.87 -39.09 50.12
CA HIS A 617 -39.09 -39.53 49.39
C HIS A 617 -39.98 -38.30 49.07
N CYS A 618 -40.85 -38.37 48.03
CA CYS A 618 -42.12 -37.61 47.84
C CYS A 618 -42.17 -36.06 47.95
N ASP A 619 -43.05 -35.31 47.26
CA ASP A 619 -43.95 -35.56 46.11
C ASP A 619 -44.45 -34.19 45.57
N GLN A 620 -45.02 -34.13 44.35
CA GLN A 620 -46.06 -33.18 43.84
C GLN A 620 -45.99 -31.64 44.09
N ASP A 621 -46.41 -30.74 43.17
CA ASP A 621 -46.66 -30.83 41.72
C ASP A 621 -46.84 -29.42 41.08
N VAL A 622 -46.91 -29.37 39.73
CA VAL A 622 -47.49 -28.32 38.85
C VAL A 622 -47.25 -26.81 39.17
N ALA A 623 -46.22 -26.27 38.51
CA ALA A 623 -46.20 -25.07 37.64
C ALA A 623 -47.17 -23.87 37.81
N LEU A 624 -46.67 -22.65 37.54
CA LEU A 624 -47.08 -21.89 36.33
C LEU A 624 -46.18 -20.68 35.95
N LEU A 625 -46.35 -20.24 34.70
CA LEU A 625 -45.60 -19.22 33.94
C LEU A 625 -45.73 -17.77 34.47
N GLY A 626 -44.70 -16.93 34.25
CA GLY A 626 -44.75 -15.50 34.61
C GLY A 626 -43.68 -14.59 33.97
N LYS A 627 -43.70 -14.40 32.63
CA LYS A 627 -42.88 -13.36 31.96
C LYS A 627 -43.57 -11.98 32.04
N GLN A 628 -42.91 -10.98 32.65
CA GLN A 628 -42.75 -9.57 32.18
C GLN A 628 -42.17 -8.71 33.32
N ARG A 629 -41.67 -7.47 33.16
CA ARG A 629 -40.87 -6.74 32.15
C ARG A 629 -40.90 -5.25 32.58
N SER A 630 -39.81 -4.74 33.16
CA SER A 630 -39.32 -3.35 33.07
C SER A 630 -40.01 -2.15 33.79
N ARG A 631 -39.16 -1.16 34.14
CA ARG A 631 -39.43 0.27 34.52
C ARG A 631 -40.25 0.48 35.81
N GLY A 632 -39.68 0.79 36.99
CA GLY A 632 -38.58 1.71 37.30
C GLY A 632 -39.11 3.04 37.87
N LEU A 633 -38.47 3.63 38.89
CA LEU A 633 -38.57 5.06 39.19
C LEU A 633 -37.41 5.52 40.12
N PHE A 634 -37.08 6.82 40.01
CA PHE A 634 -36.13 7.63 40.78
C PHE A 634 -35.69 7.15 42.19
N ARG A 635 -34.37 7.17 42.42
CA ARG A 635 -33.76 8.34 43.06
C ARG A 635 -32.32 8.58 42.60
#